data_AF-A0A925W911-F1
#
_entry.id   AF-A0A925W911-F1
#
_cell.length_a   1.000
_cell.length_b   1.000
_cell.length_c   1.000
_cell.angle_alpha   90.00
_cell.angle_beta   90.00
_cell.angle_gamma   90.00
#
_symmetry.space_group_name_H-M   'P 1'
#
loop_
_entity.id
_entity.type
_entity.pdbx_description
1 polymer ?
#
loop_
_entity_poly.entity_id
_entity_poly.type
_entity_poly.pdbx_seq_one_letter_code
_entity_poly.pdbx_strand_id
1 'polypeptide(L)'
;AALWALLGLRAGSPDGPSTNTPDDWPGRSPMRHTEIYQATGMVMVQLGVTPEMALSRLRAYAFVHDRAIDEVVRDVVARTLRFEEEDPR
;
A
#
# COMPACT_ATOMS: atom_id res chain seq x y z
N ALA A 1 23.37 -9.54 -18.92
CA ALA A 1 24.16 -9.19 -17.72
C ALA A 1 25.62 -9.41 -18.07
N ALA A 2 26.56 -8.48 -18.02
CA ALA A 2 26.64 -7.22 -17.30
C ALA A 2 27.68 -6.34 -18.00
N LEU A 3 27.46 -5.02 -18.03
CA LEU A 3 28.59 -4.10 -18.00
C LEU A 3 28.23 -2.87 -17.15
N TRP A 4 27.70 -3.16 -15.96
CA TRP A 4 27.70 -2.30 -14.78
C TRP A 4 29.12 -1.87 -14.32
N ALA A 5 30.17 -2.15 -15.09
CA ALA A 5 31.57 -2.00 -14.69
C ALA A 5 32.28 -0.77 -15.28
N LEU A 6 31.70 -0.05 -16.25
CA LEU A 6 32.44 1.02 -16.94
C LEU A 6 32.18 2.46 -16.46
N LEU A 7 31.39 2.67 -15.41
CA LEU A 7 31.17 4.02 -14.87
C LEU A 7 31.30 4.11 -13.34
N GLY A 8 32.05 3.20 -12.72
CA GLY A 8 32.29 3.21 -11.28
C GLY A 8 33.63 3.85 -10.84
N LEU A 9 34.54 4.16 -11.77
CA LEU A 9 35.95 4.39 -11.40
C LEU A 9 36.60 5.67 -11.96
N ARG A 10 35.85 6.75 -12.13
CA ARG A 10 36.49 8.05 -12.35
C ARG A 10 35.89 9.14 -11.48
N ALA A 11 36.61 9.39 -10.38
CA ALA A 11 36.67 10.64 -9.64
C ALA A 11 35.50 10.97 -8.68
N GLY A 12 35.67 10.53 -7.43
CA GLY A 12 35.59 11.33 -6.21
C GLY A 12 34.49 12.40 -6.04
N SER A 13 33.56 12.13 -5.13
CA SER A 13 33.28 12.95 -3.93
C SER A 13 32.18 12.29 -3.09
N PRO A 14 32.33 12.22 -1.75
CA PRO A 14 31.28 11.75 -0.85
C PRO A 14 30.41 12.94 -0.48
N ASP A 15 29.42 13.28 -1.31
CA ASP A 15 28.21 14.05 -0.97
C ASP A 15 27.44 14.32 -2.27
N GLY A 16 26.33 13.61 -2.49
CA GLY A 16 25.48 13.76 -3.69
C GLY A 16 24.18 12.97 -3.55
N PRO A 17 23.03 13.54 -3.98
CA PRO A 17 21.73 13.29 -3.37
C PRO A 17 21.17 11.90 -3.66
N SER A 18 20.47 11.37 -2.66
CA SER A 18 19.71 10.12 -2.66
C SER A 18 19.14 9.79 -4.03
N THR A 19 19.46 8.59 -4.48
CA THR A 19 18.97 7.95 -5.71
C THR A 19 17.48 8.19 -5.90
N ASN A 20 17.17 9.00 -6.91
CA ASN A 20 15.83 9.23 -7.41
C ASN A 20 15.33 7.91 -8.03
N THR A 21 14.67 7.09 -7.23
CA THR A 21 13.93 5.91 -7.72
C THR A 21 12.73 6.46 -8.51
N PRO A 22 12.46 6.03 -9.75
CA PRO A 22 11.40 6.61 -10.60
C PRO A 22 9.95 6.50 -10.07
N ASP A 23 9.73 5.99 -8.87
CA ASP A 23 8.42 5.75 -8.26
C ASP A 23 8.05 6.77 -7.16
N ASP A 24 8.93 7.73 -6.84
CA ASP A 24 8.68 8.76 -5.82
C ASP A 24 7.91 9.96 -6.42
N TRP A 25 6.75 9.70 -7.04
CA TRP A 25 5.84 10.78 -7.41
C TRP A 25 5.26 11.38 -6.12
N PRO A 26 5.29 12.71 -5.90
CA PRO A 26 4.81 13.30 -4.65
C PRO A 26 3.32 13.01 -4.47
N GLY A 27 3.01 11.98 -3.68
CA GLY A 27 1.66 11.45 -3.46
C GLY A 27 1.47 9.94 -3.70
N ARG A 28 2.40 9.25 -4.40
CA ARG A 28 2.42 7.78 -4.54
C ARG A 28 3.71 7.26 -3.91
N SER A 29 3.57 6.66 -2.73
CA SER A 29 4.67 5.92 -2.12
C SER A 29 4.39 4.44 -2.40
N PRO A 30 5.36 3.66 -2.87
CA PRO A 30 5.16 2.23 -3.14
C PRO A 30 4.69 1.46 -1.90
N MET A 31 5.06 1.94 -0.71
CA MET A 31 4.61 1.37 0.56
C MET A 31 3.09 1.55 0.77
N ARG A 32 2.51 2.69 0.35
CA ARG A 32 1.05 2.94 0.44
C ARG A 32 0.26 1.95 -0.41
N HIS A 33 0.69 1.73 -1.66
CA HIS A 33 0.03 0.72 -2.51
C HIS A 33 0.14 -0.68 -1.91
N THR A 34 1.28 -1.01 -1.30
CA THR A 34 1.49 -2.31 -0.66
C THR A 34 0.50 -2.55 0.49
N GLU A 35 0.29 -1.56 1.36
CA GLU A 35 -0.69 -1.67 2.47
C GLU A 35 -2.13 -1.85 1.96
N ILE A 36 -2.51 -1.15 0.88
CA ILE A 36 -3.84 -1.32 0.27
C ILE A 36 -4.05 -2.75 -0.21
N TYR A 37 -3.06 -3.35 -0.89
CA TYR A 37 -3.16 -4.73 -1.35
C TYR A 37 -3.21 -5.74 -0.18
N GLN A 38 -2.42 -5.51 0.88
CA GLN A 38 -2.45 -6.36 2.07
C GLN A 38 -3.80 -6.29 2.79
N ALA A 39 -4.31 -5.08 3.06
CA ALA A 39 -5.62 -4.88 3.67
C ALA A 39 -6.73 -5.50 2.82
N THR A 40 -6.67 -5.34 1.49
CA THR A 40 -7.63 -5.96 0.55
C THR A 40 -7.62 -7.49 0.69
N GLY A 41 -6.44 -8.11 0.76
CA GLY A 41 -6.32 -9.55 0.99
C GLY A 41 -6.86 -10.00 2.34
N MET A 42 -6.62 -9.22 3.40
CA MET A 42 -7.14 -9.50 4.74
C MET A 42 -8.67 -9.44 4.78
N VAL A 43 -9.28 -8.42 4.16
CA VAL A 43 -10.74 -8.27 4.08
C VAL A 43 -11.39 -9.34 3.20
N MET A 44 -10.74 -9.72 2.10
CA MET A 44 -11.17 -10.86 1.28
C MET A 44 -11.32 -12.14 2.11
N VAL A 45 -10.33 -12.45 2.95
CA VAL A 45 -10.37 -13.63 3.82
C VAL A 45 -11.40 -13.48 4.95
N GLN A 46 -11.51 -12.28 5.53
CA GLN A 46 -12.47 -12.01 6.62
C GLN A 46 -13.93 -12.18 6.19
N LEU A 47 -14.25 -11.82 4.94
CA LEU A 47 -15.63 -11.79 4.44
C LEU A 47 -15.94 -12.87 3.40
N GLY A 48 -14.95 -13.66 2.96
CA GLY A 48 -15.15 -14.66 1.90
C GLY A 48 -15.55 -14.08 0.53
N VAL A 49 -15.13 -12.85 0.20
CA VAL A 49 -15.53 -12.13 -1.02
C VAL A 49 -14.38 -11.93 -2.01
N THR A 50 -14.68 -11.47 -3.23
CA THR A 50 -13.63 -11.18 -4.22
C THR A 50 -12.77 -9.96 -3.82
N PRO A 51 -11.55 -9.80 -4.36
CA PRO A 51 -10.70 -8.64 -4.09
C PRO A 51 -11.35 -7.30 -4.45
N GLU A 52 -12.12 -7.26 -5.54
CA GLU A 52 -12.83 -6.05 -5.98
C GLU A 52 -13.90 -5.63 -4.97
N MET A 53 -14.62 -6.61 -4.42
CA MET A 53 -15.63 -6.39 -3.39
C MET A 53 -14.96 -5.96 -2.06
N ALA A 54 -13.84 -6.58 -1.69
CA ALA A 54 -13.06 -6.20 -0.51
C ALA A 54 -12.54 -4.75 -0.60
N LEU A 55 -11.96 -4.36 -1.75
CA LEU A 55 -11.51 -2.98 -1.97
C LEU A 55 -12.69 -2.00 -1.98
N SER A 56 -13.83 -2.39 -2.52
CA SER A 56 -15.05 -1.58 -2.48
C SER A 56 -15.54 -1.38 -1.05
N ARG A 57 -15.49 -2.42 -0.20
CA ARG A 57 -15.82 -2.34 1.23
C ARG A 57 -14.88 -1.42 2.00
N LEU A 58 -13.56 -1.50 1.75
CA LEU A 58 -12.59 -0.58 2.34
C LEU A 58 -12.89 0.89 1.98
N ARG A 59 -13.17 1.16 0.71
CA ARG A 59 -13.55 2.51 0.24
C ARG A 59 -14.86 2.99 0.82
N ALA A 60 -15.87 2.12 0.86
CA ALA A 60 -17.17 2.45 1.45
C ALA A 60 -17.04 2.77 2.94
N TYR A 61 -16.27 1.98 3.69
CA TYR A 61 -16.00 2.24 5.11
C TYR A 61 -15.32 3.59 5.30
N ALA A 62 -14.24 3.87 4.55
CA ALA A 62 -13.53 5.14 4.60
C ALA A 62 -14.46 6.32 4.31
N PHE A 63 -15.29 6.21 3.27
CA PHE A 63 -16.24 7.24 2.88
C PHE A 63 -17.32 7.50 3.94
N VAL A 64 -17.99 6.45 4.43
CA VAL A 64 -19.07 6.56 5.43
C VAL A 64 -18.57 7.16 6.75
N HIS A 65 -17.32 6.90 7.11
CA HIS A 65 -16.73 7.38 8.35
C HIS A 65 -15.93 8.68 8.20
N ASP A 66 -15.92 9.29 7.01
CA ASP A 66 -15.10 10.48 6.68
C ASP A 66 -13.61 10.31 7.05
N ARG A 67 -13.07 9.12 6.78
CA ARG A 67 -11.67 8.76 7.07
C ARG A 67 -10.86 8.63 5.79
N ALA A 68 -9.58 8.97 5.88
CA ALA A 68 -8.66 8.68 4.78
C ALA A 68 -8.50 7.16 4.61
N ILE A 69 -8.52 6.68 3.37
CA ILE A 69 -8.38 5.24 3.08
C ILE A 69 -7.07 4.67 3.63
N ASP A 70 -5.99 5.48 3.65
CA ASP A 70 -4.69 5.11 4.19
C ASP A 70 -4.75 4.77 5.70
N GLU A 71 -5.58 5.47 6.47
CA GLU A 71 -5.77 5.19 7.89
C GLU A 71 -6.57 3.89 8.09
N VAL A 72 -7.60 3.68 7.27
CA VAL A 72 -8.42 2.47 7.32
C VAL A 72 -7.61 1.22 6.99
N VAL A 73 -6.81 1.26 5.92
CA VAL A 73 -5.97 0.11 5.55
C VAL A 73 -4.90 -0.17 6.61
N ARG A 74 -4.34 0.87 7.22
CA ARG A 74 -3.40 0.72 8.34
C ARG A 74 -4.05 0.03 9.53
N ASP A 75 -5.26 0.42 9.91
CA ASP A 75 -5.99 -0.21 11.01
C ASP A 75 -6.34 -1.67 10.73
N VAL A 76 -6.67 -1.99 9.47
CA VAL A 76 -6.92 -3.39 9.05
C VAL A 76 -5.64 -4.22 9.15
N VAL A 77 -4.52 -3.71 8.64
CA VAL A 77 -3.22 -4.41 8.72
C VAL A 77 -2.76 -4.56 10.18
N ALA A 78 -2.99 -3.53 11.00
CA ALA A 78 -2.74 -3.55 12.45
C ALA A 78 -3.74 -4.43 13.23
N ARG A 79 -4.79 -4.94 12.57
CA ARG A 79 -5.88 -5.73 13.17
C ARG A 79 -6.65 -4.98 14.26
N THR A 80 -6.66 -3.66 14.23
CA THR A 80 -7.48 -2.81 15.10
C THR A 80 -8.87 -2.54 14.51
N LEU A 81 -9.01 -2.71 13.18
CA LEU A 81 -10.28 -2.72 12.47
C LEU A 81 -10.50 -4.07 11.78
N ARG A 82 -11.67 -4.67 11.97
CA ARG A 82 -12.07 -5.93 11.35
C ARG A 82 -13.39 -5.74 10.60
N PHE A 83 -13.51 -6.36 9.44
CA PHE A 83 -14.74 -6.43 8.69
C PHE A 83 -15.42 -7.76 9.02
N GLU A 84 -16.66 -7.70 9.49
CA GLU A 84 -17.49 -8.87 9.77
C GLU A 84 -18.56 -8.96 8.69
N GLU A 85 -18.95 -10.19 8.33
CA GLU A 85 -20.16 -10.39 7.55
C GLU A 85 -21.35 -9.87 8.37
N GLU A 86 -22.19 -9.02 7.78
CA GLU A 86 -23.48 -8.72 8.37
C GLU A 86 -24.24 -10.03 8.48
N ASP A 87 -24.45 -10.50 9.71
CA ASP A 87 -25.23 -11.70 10.01
C ASP A 87 -26.57 -11.59 9.28
N PRO A 88 -26.88 -12.48 8.31
CA PRO A 88 -28.11 -12.39 7.55
C PRO A 88 -29.26 -12.81 8.47
N ARG A 89 -29.81 -11.82 9.20
CA ARG A 89 -31.04 -11.98 9.99
C ARG A 89 -32.27 -12.13 9.12
#